data_AF-A0AAV4TUF1-F1
#
_entry.id   AF-A0AAV4TUF1-F1
#
_cell.length_a   1.000
_cell.length_b   1.000
_cell.length_c   1.000
_cell.angle_alpha   90.00
_cell.angle_beta   90.00
_cell.angle_gamma   90.00
#
_symmetry.space_group_name_H-M   'P 1'
#
loop_
_entity.id
_entity.type
_entity.pdbx_description
1 polymer ?
#
loop_
_entity_poly.entity_id
_entity_poly.type
_entity_poly.pdbx_seq_one_letter_code
_entity_poly.pdbx_strand_id
1 'polypeptide(L)'
;MLILPFWEYSDTNEAGRRVQDFLSSTTFELIYNKKDPHRYLHYNDRGSTPDLLLITADIYKITKRTVLNDPGLGHRHVLAEIELPKANQRPFSPTKISWNFRKAN
;
A
#
# COMPACT_ATOMS: atom_id res chain seq x y z
N MET A 1 -18.67 -19.84 -16.19
CA MET A 1 -17.30 -19.29 -16.24
C MET A 1 -17.03 -18.70 -14.86
N LEU A 2 -16.28 -19.39 -14.01
CA LEU A 2 -16.04 -18.96 -12.62
C LEU A 2 -15.00 -17.83 -12.65
N ILE A 3 -15.43 -16.62 -12.30
CA ILE A 3 -14.56 -15.45 -12.13
C ILE A 3 -13.83 -15.66 -10.80
N LEU A 4 -12.57 -16.05 -10.84
CA LEU A 4 -11.71 -16.09 -9.66
C LEU A 4 -11.55 -14.66 -9.10
N PRO A 5 -11.51 -14.45 -7.77
CA PRO A 5 -11.24 -13.14 -7.22
C PRO A 5 -9.82 -12.69 -7.58
N PHE A 6 -9.67 -11.38 -7.80
CA PHE A 6 -8.48 -10.73 -8.37
C PHE A 6 -7.17 -10.88 -7.57
N TRP A 7 -7.19 -11.46 -6.36
CA TRP A 7 -6.06 -11.49 -5.42
C TRP A 7 -5.85 -12.85 -4.69
N GLU A 8 -5.97 -13.96 -5.44
CA GLU A 8 -5.58 -15.34 -5.03
C GLU A 8 -6.44 -16.10 -4.02
N TYR A 9 -7.56 -15.55 -3.55
CA TYR A 9 -8.46 -16.41 -2.77
C TYR A 9 -9.15 -17.43 -3.67
N SER A 10 -9.20 -18.69 -3.23
CA SER A 10 -9.95 -19.73 -3.93
C SER A 10 -11.46 -19.45 -3.91
N ASP A 11 -11.92 -18.82 -2.83
CA ASP A 11 -13.30 -18.43 -2.60
C ASP A 11 -13.38 -17.00 -2.09
N THR A 12 -14.51 -16.36 -2.35
CA THR A 12 -14.77 -14.99 -1.93
C THR A 12 -15.91 -14.99 -0.92
N ASN A 13 -15.66 -14.48 0.29
CA ASN A 13 -16.73 -14.22 1.25
C ASN A 13 -17.55 -12.99 0.82
N GLU A 14 -18.66 -12.71 1.51
CA GLU A 14 -19.54 -11.57 1.16
C GLU A 14 -18.79 -10.24 1.14
N ALA A 15 -17.87 -10.03 2.10
CA ALA A 15 -17.04 -8.84 2.14
C ALA A 15 -16.15 -8.71 0.90
N GLY A 16 -15.44 -9.78 0.51
CA GLY A 16 -14.62 -9.79 -0.69
C GLY A 16 -15.44 -9.60 -1.97
N ARG A 17 -16.67 -10.15 -2.03
CA ARG A 17 -17.58 -9.91 -3.15
C ARG A 17 -17.95 -8.43 -3.25
N ARG A 18 -18.27 -7.76 -2.14
CA ARG A 18 -18.58 -6.32 -2.14
C ARG A 18 -17.39 -5.48 -2.63
N VAL A 19 -16.16 -5.83 -2.26
CA VAL A 19 -14.97 -5.13 -2.79
C VAL A 19 -14.78 -5.40 -4.28
N GLN A 20 -15.00 -6.64 -4.73
CA GLN A 20 -14.94 -6.98 -6.15
C GLN A 20 -16.00 -6.24 -6.97
N ASP A 21 -17.23 -6.15 -6.48
CA ASP A 21 -18.31 -5.39 -7.10
C ASP A 21 -17.95 -3.90 -7.15
N PHE A 22 -17.39 -3.37 -6.07
CA PHE A 22 -16.88 -1.99 -6.01
C PHE A 22 -15.80 -1.73 -7.08
N LEU A 23 -14.79 -2.60 -7.19
CA LEU A 23 -13.74 -2.46 -8.21
C LEU A 23 -14.27 -2.60 -9.63
N SER A 24 -15.26 -3.47 -9.84
CA SER A 24 -15.88 -3.66 -11.16
C SER A 24 -16.77 -2.47 -11.56
N SER A 25 -17.26 -1.70 -10.58
CA SER A 25 -18.13 -0.53 -10.80
C SER A 25 -17.38 0.80 -10.84
N THR A 26 -16.08 0.81 -10.53
CA THR A 26 -15.26 2.04 -10.41
C THR A 26 -14.03 1.98 -11.30
N THR A 27 -13.32 3.10 -11.44
CA THR A 27 -12.06 3.20 -12.18
C THR A 27 -10.82 2.88 -11.32
N PHE A 28 -11.02 2.30 -10.14
CA PHE A 28 -9.93 1.89 -9.26
C PHE A 28 -9.37 0.54 -9.71
N GLU A 29 -8.07 0.49 -9.83
CA GLU A 29 -7.30 -0.72 -10.10
C GLU A 29 -6.62 -1.20 -8.83
N LEU A 30 -6.62 -2.50 -8.63
CA LEU A 30 -5.88 -3.14 -7.55
C LEU A 30 -4.44 -3.37 -7.99
N ILE A 31 -3.48 -2.86 -7.22
CA ILE A 31 -2.07 -3.22 -7.40
C ILE A 31 -1.76 -4.46 -6.57
N TYR A 32 -1.58 -5.58 -7.26
CA TYR A 32 -1.30 -6.87 -6.65
C TYR A 32 -0.20 -7.63 -7.40
N ASN A 33 0.70 -8.25 -6.64
CA ASN A 33 1.74 -9.12 -7.18
C ASN A 33 1.74 -10.44 -6.41
N LYS A 34 1.49 -11.54 -7.13
CA LYS A 34 1.47 -12.91 -6.62
C LYS A 34 2.79 -13.36 -5.97
N LYS A 35 3.92 -12.79 -6.41
CA LYS A 35 5.24 -13.15 -5.87
C LYS A 35 5.51 -12.54 -4.50
N ASP A 36 4.66 -11.63 -4.04
CA ASP A 36 4.87 -10.96 -2.77
C ASP A 36 4.52 -11.89 -1.61
N PRO A 37 5.23 -11.75 -0.48
CA PRO A 37 4.89 -12.49 0.72
C PRO A 37 3.51 -12.08 1.23
N HIS A 38 2.78 -13.03 1.83
CA HIS A 38 1.45 -12.79 2.41
C HIS A 38 1.44 -11.60 3.37
N ARG A 39 0.43 -10.74 3.29
CA ARG A 39 0.38 -9.49 4.07
C ARG A 39 0.07 -9.71 5.54
N TYR A 40 -0.63 -10.78 5.88
CA TYR A 40 -0.88 -11.19 7.25
C TYR A 40 -0.41 -12.62 7.45
N LEU A 41 0.39 -12.84 8.48
CA LEU A 41 0.81 -14.15 8.94
C LEU A 41 -0.02 -14.51 10.18
N HIS A 42 -0.84 -15.54 10.04
CA HIS A 42 -1.58 -16.10 11.17
C HIS A 42 -0.64 -16.95 12.04
N TYR A 43 -1.01 -17.13 13.32
CA TYR A 43 -0.27 -17.95 14.28
C TYR A 43 -0.11 -19.43 13.86
N ASN A 44 -0.89 -19.88 12.87
CA ASN A 44 -0.87 -21.24 12.34
C ASN A 44 -0.05 -21.35 11.04
N ASP A 45 0.85 -20.41 10.80
CA ASP A 45 1.70 -20.27 9.61
C ASP A 45 0.94 -20.16 8.28
N ARG A 46 -0.39 -19.99 8.31
CA ARG A 46 -1.16 -19.65 7.13
C ARG A 46 -0.98 -18.17 6.86
N GLY A 47 -0.67 -17.83 5.61
CA GLY A 47 -0.67 -16.44 5.17
C GLY A 47 -2.02 -16.05 4.60
N SER A 48 -2.50 -14.86 4.93
CA SER A 48 -3.60 -14.22 4.22
C SER A 48 -3.19 -12.84 3.73
N THR A 49 -4.03 -12.28 2.88
CA THR A 49 -3.74 -11.06 2.13
C THR A 49 -4.91 -10.07 2.28
N PRO A 50 -5.23 -9.61 3.50
CA PRO A 50 -6.43 -8.78 3.74
C PRO A 50 -6.22 -7.32 3.36
N ASP A 51 -5.01 -6.80 3.54
CA ASP A 51 -4.70 -5.39 3.24
C ASP A 51 -4.64 -5.22 1.73
N LEU A 52 -5.18 -4.15 1.16
CA LEU A 52 -5.26 -3.94 -0.29
C LEU A 52 -4.72 -2.55 -0.66
N LEU A 53 -4.03 -2.44 -1.80
CA LEU A 53 -3.60 -1.16 -2.36
C LEU A 53 -4.41 -0.91 -3.64
N LEU A 54 -5.29 0.08 -3.59
CA LEU A 54 -6.14 0.49 -4.70
C LEU A 54 -5.65 1.83 -5.22
N ILE A 55 -5.57 1.95 -6.54
CA ILE A 55 -5.02 3.10 -7.22
C ILE A 55 -5.86 3.40 -8.45
N THR A 56 -6.10 4.68 -8.75
CA THR A 56 -6.73 5.08 -9.99
C THR A 56 -5.78 4.89 -11.19
N ALA A 57 -6.33 4.59 -12.36
CA ALA A 57 -5.54 4.25 -13.55
C ALA A 57 -4.56 5.36 -14.00
N ASP A 58 -4.81 6.62 -13.64
CA ASP A 58 -3.96 7.78 -13.95
C ASP A 58 -2.60 7.76 -13.24
N ILE A 59 -2.56 7.32 -11.98
CA ILE A 59 -1.33 7.28 -11.17
C ILE A 59 -0.71 5.88 -11.09
N TYR A 60 -1.33 4.86 -11.69
CA TYR A 60 -0.82 3.48 -11.70
C TYR A 60 0.63 3.40 -12.19
N LYS A 61 0.95 4.09 -13.29
CA LYS A 61 2.29 4.05 -13.91
C LYS A 61 3.38 4.74 -13.08
N ILE A 62 3.02 5.74 -12.29
CA ILE A 62 3.96 6.51 -11.45
C ILE A 62 4.03 5.96 -10.03
N THR A 63 3.24 4.93 -9.71
CA THR A 63 3.23 4.32 -8.38
C THR A 63 3.96 2.99 -8.38
N LYS A 64 4.94 2.85 -7.50
CA LYS A 64 5.61 1.59 -7.20
C LYS A 64 5.09 1.04 -5.89
N ARG A 65 4.90 -0.28 -5.83
CA ARG A 65 4.47 -1.00 -4.62
C ARG A 65 5.55 -1.97 -4.19
N THR A 66 5.84 -1.98 -2.89
CA THR A 66 6.78 -2.92 -2.26
C THR A 66 6.17 -3.45 -0.97
N VAL A 67 6.21 -4.77 -0.75
CA VAL A 67 5.85 -5.37 0.55
C VAL A 67 7.11 -5.57 1.38
N LEU A 68 7.16 -4.96 2.56
CA LEU A 68 8.28 -5.11 3.47
C LEU A 68 8.14 -6.42 4.25
N ASN A 69 9.19 -7.25 4.19
CA ASN A 69 9.24 -8.47 4.99
C ASN A 69 9.78 -8.16 6.39
N ASP A 70 8.91 -7.68 7.27
CA ASP A 70 9.22 -7.50 8.68
C ASP A 70 8.68 -8.71 9.48
N PRO A 71 9.55 -9.48 10.16
CA PRO A 71 9.11 -10.61 10.99
C PRO A 71 8.48 -10.20 12.32
N GLY A 72 8.58 -8.93 12.74
CA GLY A 72 8.15 -8.49 14.07
C GLY A 72 6.64 -8.32 14.25
N LEU A 73 5.89 -8.20 13.14
CA LEU A 73 4.47 -7.88 13.15
C LEU A 73 3.70 -8.93 12.35
N GLY A 74 2.59 -9.44 12.91
CA GLY A 74 1.72 -10.36 12.19
C GLY A 74 1.25 -9.79 10.84
N HIS A 75 1.16 -8.46 10.72
CA HIS A 75 0.95 -7.77 9.44
C HIS A 75 2.28 -7.25 8.86
N ARG A 76 2.54 -7.60 7.60
CA ARG A 76 3.60 -7.04 6.76
C ARG A 76 3.15 -5.71 6.15
N HIS A 77 4.05 -4.74 6.13
CA HIS A 77 3.75 -3.42 5.59
C HIS A 77 3.71 -3.41 4.06
N VAL A 78 2.75 -2.68 3.50
CA VAL A 78 2.71 -2.34 2.07
C VAL A 78 3.17 -0.90 1.92
N LEU A 79 4.30 -0.70 1.27
CA LEU A 79 4.82 0.61 0.91
C LEU A 79 4.38 0.95 -0.51
N ALA A 80 3.80 2.14 -0.69
CA ALA A 80 3.48 2.72 -1.98
C ALA A 80 4.32 3.98 -2.18
N GLU A 81 5.09 4.03 -3.25
CA GLU A 81 5.91 5.17 -3.64
C GLU A 81 5.31 5.79 -4.89
N ILE A 82 4.91 7.06 -4.81
CA ILE A 82 4.33 7.79 -5.94
C ILE A 82 5.35 8.80 -6.43
N GLU A 83 5.83 8.63 -7.66
CA GLU A 83 6.75 9.57 -8.30
C GLU A 83 5.98 10.82 -8.73
N LEU A 84 6.12 11.89 -7.95
CA LEU A 84 5.57 13.19 -8.32
C LEU A 84 6.47 13.87 -9.37
N PRO A 85 5.89 14.59 -10.35
CA PRO A 85 6.69 15.43 -11.23
C PRO A 85 7.49 16.42 -10.37
N LYS A 86 8.77 16.62 -10.70
CA LYS A 86 9.63 17.58 -10.00
C LYS A 86 8.98 18.96 -10.08
N ALA A 87 8.35 19.40 -9.00
CA ALA A 87 8.01 20.81 -8.83
C ALA A 87 9.31 21.60 -8.98
N ASN A 88 9.27 22.71 -9.72
CA ASN A 88 10.38 23.67 -9.82
C ASN A 88 10.96 23.86 -8.42
N GLN A 89 12.12 23.25 -8.18
CA GLN A 89 12.77 23.27 -6.88
C GLN A 89 13.17 24.73 -6.64
N ARG A 90 12.30 25.49 -5.97
CA ARG A 90 12.77 26.68 -5.28
C ARG A 90 13.85 26.18 -4.33
N PRO A 91 15.06 26.77 -4.34
CA PRO A 91 16.12 26.33 -3.45
C PRO A 91 15.55 26.32 -2.04
N PHE A 92 15.46 25.13 -1.45
CA PHE A 92 15.12 24.97 -0.04
C PHE A 92 16.26 25.63 0.72
N SER A 93 16.06 26.86 1.16
CA SER A 93 16.94 27.49 2.14
C SER A 93 16.55 26.90 3.49
N PRO A 94 17.33 25.97 4.08
CA PRO A 94 17.04 25.54 5.43
C PRO A 94 17.13 26.77 6.33
N THR A 95 16.00 27.28 6.80
CA THR A 95 16.00 28.20 7.93
C THR A 95 16.62 27.41 9.08
N LYS A 96 17.81 27.82 9.52
CA LYS A 96 18.56 27.14 10.57
C LYS A 96 17.72 27.20 11.85
N ILE A 97 16.94 26.16 12.14
CA ILE A 97 16.26 26.02 13.42
C ILE A 97 17.33 25.65 14.44
N SER A 98 17.99 26.66 15.01
CA SER A 98 18.88 26.48 16.15
C SER A 98 18.04 26.56 17.42
N TRP A 99 18.03 25.48 18.19
CA TRP A 99 17.49 25.51 19.54
C TRP A 99 18.39 26.38 20.41
N ASN A 100 17.97 27.62 20.71
CA ASN A 100 18.73 28.54 21.54
C ASN A 100 18.48 28.23 23.01
N PHE A 101 19.40 27.49 23.63
CA PHE A 101 19.39 27.16 25.06
C PHE A 101 19.87 28.35 25.92
N ARG A 102 19.35 29.56 25.71
CA ARG A 102 19.49 30.63 26.71
C ARG A 102 18.39 30.44 27.73
N LYS A 103 18.66 29.57 28.72
CA LYS A 103 17.91 29.57 29.97
C LYS A 103 17.99 30.98 30.55
N ALA A 104 16.83 31.54 30.86
CA ALA A 104 16.72 32.75 31.66
C ALA A 104 17.42 32.52 32.99
N ASN A 105 18.36 33.40 33.33
CA ASN A 105 18.81 33.62 34.71
C ASN A 105 17.90 34.67 35.34
#